data_AF-A0A1G5XBV0-F1
#
_entry.id   AF-A0A1G5XBV0-F1
#
_cell.length_a   1.000
_cell.length_b   1.000
_cell.length_c   1.000
_cell.angle_alpha   90.00
_cell.angle_beta   90.00
_cell.angle_gamma   90.00
#
_symmetry.space_group_name_H-M   'P 1'
#
loop_
_entity.id
_entity.type
_entity.pdbx_description
1 polymer ?
#
loop_
_entity_poly.entity_id
_entity_poly.type
_entity_poly.pdbx_seq_one_letter_code
_entity_poly.pdbx_strand_id
1 'polypeptide(L)'
;MLEQYLPFMWLIIFGNIENLILASQGVVEGVNPKVLGLLSIIIVILWFILGTVATDAAMQYSNIINFIGGLAIFILGIQAVVGAVKNLRSKGDA
;
A
#
# COMPACT_ATOMS: atom_id res chain seq x y z
N MET A 1 -14.19 19.80 10.26
CA MET A 1 -12.72 19.99 10.31
C MET A 1 -11.97 18.66 10.42
N LEU A 2 -12.34 17.73 11.31
CA LEU A 2 -11.62 16.44 11.46
C LEU A 2 -11.92 15.41 10.34
N GLU A 3 -13.14 15.41 9.81
CA GLU A 3 -13.61 14.48 8.75
C GLU A 3 -12.84 14.61 7.42
N GLN A 4 -12.24 15.77 7.14
CA GLN A 4 -11.44 16.00 5.93
C GLN A 4 -10.06 15.34 5.99
N TYR A 5 -9.52 15.13 7.19
CA TYR A 5 -8.23 14.47 7.40
C TYR A 5 -8.37 12.96 7.59
N LEU A 6 -9.58 12.46 7.81
CA LEU A 6 -9.89 11.04 8.00
C LEU A 6 -9.40 10.17 6.81
N PRO A 7 -9.62 10.55 5.53
CA PRO A 7 -9.07 9.81 4.38
C PRO A 7 -7.54 9.77 4.36
N PHE A 8 -6.87 10.86 4.76
CA PHE A 8 -5.42 10.94 4.80
C PHE A 8 -4.82 10.17 5.98
N MET A 9 -5.54 10.14 7.10
CA MET A 9 -5.19 9.31 8.25
C MET A 9 -5.29 7.82 7.88
N TRP A 10 -6.31 7.42 7.11
CA TRP A 10 -6.38 6.08 6.52
C TRP A 10 -5.25 5.82 5.53
N LEU A 11 -4.87 6.78 4.68
CA LEU A 11 -3.75 6.62 3.74
C LEU A 11 -2.41 6.40 4.49
N ILE A 12 -2.19 7.12 5.59
CA ILE A 12 -1.01 6.94 6.45
C ILE A 12 -1.04 5.57 7.14
N ILE A 13 -2.19 5.14 7.66
CA ILE A 13 -2.32 3.84 8.33
C ILE A 13 -2.17 2.68 7.33
N PHE A 14 -2.87 2.72 6.19
CA PHE A 14 -2.82 1.68 5.16
C PHE A 14 -1.46 1.64 4.45
N GLY A 15 -0.86 2.79 4.12
CA GLY A 15 0.47 2.85 3.52
C GLY A 15 1.56 2.27 4.44
N ASN A 16 1.43 2.47 5.77
CA ASN A 16 2.33 1.85 6.73
C ASN A 16 2.13 0.33 6.83
N ILE A 17 0.89 -0.17 6.74
CA ILE A 17 0.63 -1.62 6.71
C ILE A 17 1.24 -2.26 5.45
N GLU A 18 1.11 -1.62 4.28
CA GLU A 18 1.67 -2.12 3.02
C GLU A 18 3.21 -2.20 3.06
N ASN A 19 3.88 -1.17 3.61
CA ASN A 19 5.33 -1.19 3.84
C ASN A 19 5.78 -2.31 4.79
N LEU A 20 4.97 -2.65 5.81
CA LEU A 20 5.25 -3.74 6.73
C LEU A 20 5.04 -5.12 6.08
N ILE A 21 4.05 -5.27 5.19
CA ILE A 21 3.83 -6.50 4.42
C ILE A 21 5.00 -6.73 3.45
N LEU A 22 5.44 -5.71 2.72
CA LEU A 22 6.59 -5.79 1.82
C LEU A 22 7.89 -6.11 2.57
N ALA A 23 8.08 -5.52 3.76
CA ALA A 23 9.20 -5.89 4.62
C ALA A 23 9.12 -7.36 5.09
N SER A 24 7.92 -7.86 5.43
CA SER A 24 7.73 -9.27 5.78
C SER A 24 8.03 -10.22 4.61
N GLN A 25 7.59 -9.87 3.40
CA GLN A 25 7.90 -10.63 2.19
C GLN A 25 9.39 -10.61 1.84
N GLY A 26 10.07 -9.47 2.00
CA GLY A 26 11.52 -9.37 1.78
C GLY A 26 12.36 -10.22 2.73
N VAL A 27 11.89 -10.42 3.98
CA VAL A 27 12.53 -11.38 4.91
C VAL A 27 12.31 -12.83 4.43
N VAL A 28 11.12 -13.16 3.90
CA VAL A 28 10.81 -14.49 3.35
C VAL A 28 11.64 -14.81 2.10
N GLU A 29 12.00 -13.81 1.30
CA GLU A 29 12.91 -13.94 0.15
C GLU A 29 14.41 -14.02 0.52
N GLY A 30 14.74 -14.02 1.82
CA GLY A 30 16.10 -14.22 2.31
C GLY A 30 16.97 -12.96 2.37
N VAL A 31 16.37 -11.76 2.23
CA VAL A 31 17.10 -10.50 2.40
C VAL A 31 17.52 -10.31 3.85
N ASN A 32 18.73 -9.80 4.07
CA ASN A 32 19.27 -9.60 5.42
C ASN A 32 18.35 -8.69 6.27
N PRO A 33 17.79 -9.18 7.39
CA PRO A 33 16.80 -8.44 8.18
C PRO A 33 17.29 -7.09 8.70
N LYS A 34 18.59 -6.94 8.96
CA LYS A 34 19.18 -5.68 9.44
C LYS A 34 19.14 -4.59 8.37
N VAL A 35 19.45 -4.95 7.14
CA VAL A 35 19.43 -4.02 6.00
C VAL A 35 17.98 -3.68 5.64
N LEU A 36 17.11 -4.70 5.63
CA LEU A 36 15.69 -4.52 5.33
C LEU A 36 14.98 -3.65 6.35
N GLY A 37 15.28 -3.82 7.65
CA GLY A 37 14.75 -2.98 8.72
C GLY A 37 15.18 -1.51 8.58
N LEU A 38 16.45 -1.26 8.25
CA LEU A 38 16.94 0.10 8.03
C LEU A 38 16.27 0.78 6.82
N LEU A 39 16.17 0.06 5.69
CA LEU A 39 15.47 0.56 4.51
C LEU A 39 13.99 0.81 4.77
N SER A 40 13.32 -0.08 5.51
CA SER A 40 11.92 0.08 5.88
C SER A 40 11.69 1.35 6.71
N ILE A 41 12.55 1.63 7.68
CA ILE A 41 12.47 2.86 8.49
C ILE A 41 12.67 4.11 7.61
N ILE A 42 13.65 4.11 6.71
CA ILE A 42 13.92 5.23 5.80
C ILE A 42 12.71 5.46 4.87
N ILE A 43 12.16 4.39 4.31
CA ILE A 43 10.97 4.44 3.45
C ILE A 43 9.76 5.00 4.21
N VAL A 44 9.54 4.57 5.46
CA VAL A 44 8.44 5.07 6.30
C VAL A 44 8.61 6.56 6.60
N ILE A 45 9.83 7.02 6.89
CA ILE A 45 10.10 8.45 7.14
C ILE A 45 9.86 9.28 5.87
N LEU A 46 10.36 8.83 4.71
CA LEU A 46 10.13 9.50 3.43
C LEU A 46 8.64 9.52 3.07
N TRP A 47 7.94 8.41 3.30
CA TRP A 47 6.50 8.30 3.10
C TRP A 47 5.72 9.23 4.02
N PHE A 48 6.12 9.36 5.28
CA PHE A 48 5.47 10.26 6.22
C PHE A 48 5.60 11.74 5.79
N ILE A 49 6.79 12.15 5.32
CA ILE A 49 7.04 13.51 4.83
C ILE A 49 6.26 13.77 3.53
N LEU A 50 6.31 12.84 2.58
CA LEU A 50 5.54 12.95 1.34
C LEU A 50 4.04 12.97 1.63
N GLY A 51 3.56 12.11 2.52
CA GLY A 51 2.17 12.05 2.94
C GLY A 51 1.71 13.36 3.56
N THR A 52 2.48 13.96 4.45
CA THR A 52 2.11 15.24 5.09
C THR A 52 2.12 16.41 4.10
N VAL A 53 3.19 16.58 3.31
CA VAL A 53 3.32 17.71 2.39
C VAL A 53 2.41 17.57 1.16
N ALA A 54 2.33 16.37 0.58
CA ALA A 54 1.48 16.13 -0.58
C ALA A 54 0.01 16.17 -0.23
N THR A 55 -0.40 15.77 0.99
CA THR A 55 -1.79 15.88 1.45
C THR A 55 -2.28 17.32 1.41
N ASP A 56 -1.50 18.27 1.95
CA ASP A 56 -1.90 19.68 1.95
C ASP A 56 -2.08 20.24 0.52
N ALA A 57 -1.19 19.86 -0.40
CA ALA A 57 -1.31 20.24 -1.81
C ALA A 57 -2.46 19.51 -2.54
N ALA A 58 -2.72 18.26 -2.17
CA ALA A 58 -3.66 17.37 -2.86
C ALA A 58 -5.09 17.43 -2.31
N MET A 59 -5.34 18.10 -1.18
CA MET A 59 -6.69 18.29 -0.62
C MET A 59 -7.69 18.85 -1.64
N GLN A 60 -7.23 19.73 -2.55
CA GLN A 60 -8.07 20.30 -3.61
C GLN A 60 -8.54 19.26 -4.65
N TYR A 61 -7.83 18.14 -4.77
CA TYR A 61 -8.12 17.05 -5.69
C TYR A 61 -8.71 15.82 -5.00
N SER A 62 -9.11 15.93 -3.73
CA SER A 62 -9.60 14.81 -2.90
C SER A 62 -10.68 13.96 -3.58
N ASN A 63 -11.63 14.56 -4.32
CA ASN A 63 -12.65 13.82 -5.06
C ASN A 63 -12.06 12.93 -6.16
N ILE A 64 -11.09 13.44 -6.92
CA ILE A 64 -10.44 12.70 -8.02
C ILE A 64 -9.55 11.60 -7.43
N ILE A 65 -8.83 11.89 -6.34
CA ILE A 65 -7.95 10.93 -5.66
C ILE A 65 -8.76 9.79 -5.05
N ASN A 66 -9.89 10.08 -4.39
CA ASN A 66 -10.76 9.03 -3.85
C ASN A 66 -11.33 8.14 -4.95
N PHE A 67 -11.71 8.72 -6.10
CA PHE A 67 -12.22 7.95 -7.22
C PHE A 67 -11.13 7.07 -7.86
N ILE A 68 -9.97 7.65 -8.21
CA ILE A 68 -8.87 6.91 -8.85
C ILE A 68 -8.27 5.89 -7.87
N GLY A 69 -8.08 6.25 -6.61
CA GLY A 69 -7.58 5.36 -5.57
C GLY A 69 -8.52 4.18 -5.33
N GLY A 70 -9.83 4.45 -5.19
CA GLY A 70 -10.84 3.40 -5.08
C GLY A 70 -10.89 2.48 -6.30
N LEU A 71 -10.80 3.05 -7.51
CA LEU A 71 -10.75 2.29 -8.76
C LEU A 71 -9.50 1.41 -8.85
N ALA A 72 -8.34 1.93 -8.45
CA ALA A 72 -7.09 1.17 -8.44
C ALA A 72 -7.18 -0.03 -7.48
N ILE A 73 -7.66 0.18 -6.25
CA ILE A 73 -7.86 -0.90 -5.27
C ILE A 73 -8.83 -1.95 -5.82
N PHE A 74 -9.92 -1.51 -6.46
CA PHE A 74 -10.89 -2.41 -7.07
C PHE A 74 -10.28 -3.29 -8.17
N ILE A 75 -9.50 -2.70 -9.08
CA ILE A 75 -8.82 -3.43 -10.17
C ILE A 75 -7.78 -4.40 -9.59
N LEU A 76 -6.98 -3.98 -8.61
CA LEU A 76 -5.99 -4.84 -7.94
C LEU A 76 -6.67 -6.00 -7.20
N GLY A 77 -7.82 -5.77 -6.56
CA GLY A 77 -8.63 -6.82 -5.95
C GLY A 77 -9.10 -7.85 -6.96
N ILE A 78 -9.58 -7.42 -8.13
CA ILE A 78 -9.95 -8.33 -9.23
C ILE A 78 -8.72 -9.12 -9.72
N GLN A 79 -7.58 -8.45 -9.94
CA GLN A 79 -6.35 -9.12 -10.36
C GLN A 79 -5.90 -10.18 -9.34
N ALA A 80 -6.00 -9.89 -8.04
CA ALA A 80 -5.68 -10.84 -6.98
C ALA A 80 -6.60 -12.07 -7.01
N VAL A 81 -7.92 -11.87 -7.18
CA VAL A 81 -8.89 -12.98 -7.28
C VAL A 81 -8.62 -13.82 -8.53
N VAL A 82 -8.45 -13.19 -9.69
CA VAL A 82 -8.16 -13.91 -10.94
C VAL A 82 -6.82 -14.67 -10.86
N GLY A 83 -5.78 -14.05 -10.29
CA GLY A 83 -4.50 -14.69 -10.04
C GLY A 83 -4.61 -15.89 -9.10
N ALA A 84 -5.38 -15.77 -8.01
CA ALA A 84 -5.65 -16.86 -7.07
C ALA A 84 -6.40 -18.02 -7.74
N VAL A 85 -7.46 -17.73 -8.52
CA VAL A 85 -8.24 -18.74 -9.24
C VAL A 85 -7.39 -19.46 -10.30
N LYS A 86 -6.55 -18.72 -11.05
CA LYS A 86 -5.64 -19.31 -12.03
C LYS A 86 -4.61 -20.24 -11.38
N ASN A 87 -4.04 -19.84 -10.23
CA ASN A 87 -3.13 -20.67 -9.45
C ASN A 87 -3.79 -21.94 -8.88
N LEU A 88 -5.05 -21.85 -8.44
CA LEU A 88 -5.81 -23.00 -7.96
C LEU A 88 -6.06 -24.01 -9.10
N ARG A 89 -6.43 -23.52 -10.29
CA ARG A 89 -6.68 -24.38 -11.45
C ARG A 89 -5.41 -25.09 -11.94
N SER A 90 -4.26 -24.42 -11.93
CA SER A 90 -2.97 -25.03 -12.28
C SER A 90 -2.50 -26.13 -11.32
N LYS A 91 -2.98 -26.16 -10.07
CA LYS A 91 -2.65 -27.21 -9.08
C LYS A 91 -3.59 -28.41 -9.13
N GLY A 92 -4.71 -28.32 -9.86
CA GLY A 92 -5.67 -29.42 -10.02
C GLY A 92 -5.37 -30.32 -11.22
N ASP A 93 -4.42 -29.94 -12.08
CA ASP A 93 -4.02 -30.68 -13.28
C ASP A 93 -2.69 -31.47 -13.10
N ALA A 94 -2.26 -31.71 -11.86
CA ALA A 94 -1.07 -32.49 -11.50
C ALA A 94 -1.43 -33.80 -10.79
#